data_AF-A0A9J6NY09-F1
#
_entry.id   AF-A0A9J6NY09-F1
#
_cell.length_a   1.000
_cell.length_b   1.000
_cell.length_c   1.000
_cell.angle_alpha   90.00
_cell.angle_beta   90.00
_cell.angle_gamma   90.00
#
_symmetry.space_group_name_H-M   'P 1'
#
loop_
_entity.id
_entity.type
_entity.pdbx_description
1 polymer ?
#
loop_
_entity_poly.entity_id
_entity_poly.type
_entity_poly.pdbx_seq_one_letter_code
_entity_poly.pdbx_strand_id
1 'polypeptide(L)'
;MMNNKFEDIIYRARIVLKDELNNSITLDKEAGDEGVEGGKRVEKYLWEVNYPWRRTKKFTYMHCMNVERTSMEIVKEGEFNLSEKELTELRVAAILHDVGKFYILENHADKSAELVKKWFEENKDIEYVIDSKKVIKMVGNHSNKKEISDDICESILKDGDVLDESGATSIFMTSKWADENSPFFFHDLSRKLTNRELSFLNKALHRLITPEAKKLMNKKIDFIKGFIEELNYEIKNDNTKEAFFILKGDNSKIYRIGSFTDKVGGGNPAGVVICDREMSEAEMLSVAKEVGYSETAFISKSQVADFKVRFFTPADEVDLCGHATIAAFHVLYENHIIDDGKYTQETKAGVLEVEVESDGKIIMDQALLEFYEVIDSQEICDSLNIPSDFIHETMPIQVVSTGIRDIFVPVKNIQCINSIKPDFNKVSEISKKYNVTGYHVFTLETLEGATAHCRNFAPLYDIPEEAATGTSNGALSCYLYKYASEHLCGFEVKVIDEGRVDNNEFSGDESYGCLDNNKGSVDRQYNMKFEQGYSMDSPSEIYSKLIIRDGKIERIQVGGHAVGIE
;
A
#
# COMPACT_ATOMS: atom_id res chain seq x y z
N MET A 1 -1.66 21.08 53.80
CA MET A 1 -2.13 22.31 53.11
C MET A 1 -1.39 22.59 51.79
N MET A 2 -0.14 22.14 51.57
CA MET A 2 0.56 22.31 50.26
C MET A 2 0.08 21.36 49.15
N ASN A 3 -0.15 20.06 49.42
CA ASN A 3 -0.69 19.11 48.42
C ASN A 3 -2.01 19.54 47.77
N ASN A 4 -2.80 20.39 48.44
CA ASN A 4 -4.08 20.84 47.91
C ASN A 4 -3.92 21.95 46.86
N LYS A 5 -2.80 22.69 46.86
CA LYS A 5 -2.58 23.79 45.89
C LYS A 5 -2.10 23.27 44.54
N PHE A 6 -1.18 22.31 44.53
CA PHE A 6 -0.68 21.74 43.27
C PHE A 6 -1.76 20.93 42.54
N GLU A 7 -2.52 20.10 43.27
CA GLU A 7 -3.66 19.37 42.67
C GLU A 7 -4.81 20.31 42.24
N ASP A 8 -5.04 21.44 42.93
CA ASP A 8 -5.99 22.46 42.47
C ASP A 8 -5.57 23.06 41.11
N ILE A 9 -4.28 23.34 40.91
CA ILE A 9 -3.76 23.87 39.64
C ILE A 9 -4.00 22.86 38.51
N ILE A 10 -3.70 21.58 38.74
CA ILE A 10 -3.95 20.51 37.76
C ILE A 10 -5.44 20.37 37.45
N TYR A 11 -6.28 20.44 38.49
CA TYR A 11 -7.73 20.39 38.33
C TYR A 11 -8.24 21.55 37.46
N ARG A 12 -7.74 22.77 37.68
CA ARG A 12 -8.07 23.93 36.84
C ARG A 12 -7.60 23.77 35.39
N ALA A 13 -6.41 23.21 35.15
CA ALA A 13 -5.94 22.91 33.80
C ALA A 13 -6.86 21.91 33.07
N ARG A 14 -7.34 20.87 33.77
CA ARG A 14 -8.32 19.91 33.22
C ARG A 14 -9.67 20.55 32.94
N ILE A 15 -10.11 21.52 33.75
CA ILE A 15 -11.33 22.30 33.49
C ILE A 15 -11.19 23.05 32.18
N VAL A 16 -10.07 23.75 31.94
CA VAL A 16 -9.84 24.47 30.67
C VAL A 16 -10.01 23.51 29.49
N LEU A 17 -9.28 22.39 29.50
CA LEU A 17 -9.36 21.42 28.41
C LEU A 17 -10.78 20.86 28.21
N LYS A 18 -11.53 20.63 29.30
CA LYS A 18 -12.91 20.15 29.25
C LYS A 18 -13.89 21.21 28.75
N ASP A 19 -13.70 22.47 29.12
CA ASP A 19 -14.53 23.59 28.68
C ASP A 19 -14.31 23.86 27.20
N GLU A 20 -13.06 23.79 26.72
CA GLU A 20 -12.72 23.85 25.29
C GLU A 20 -13.40 22.72 24.51
N LEU A 21 -13.43 21.49 25.05
CA LEU A 21 -14.20 20.40 24.47
C LEU A 21 -15.71 20.71 24.44
N ASN A 22 -16.30 21.18 25.54
CA ASN A 22 -17.74 21.44 25.61
C ASN A 22 -18.19 22.60 24.70
N ASN A 23 -17.39 23.66 24.61
CA ASN A 23 -17.64 24.82 23.75
C ASN A 23 -17.50 24.49 22.27
N SER A 24 -16.90 23.35 21.95
CA SER A 24 -16.57 22.94 20.60
C SER A 24 -17.47 21.83 20.04
N ILE A 25 -18.27 21.17 20.88
CA ILE A 25 -19.31 20.17 20.52
C ILE A 25 -20.44 20.76 19.65
N THR A 26 -20.66 22.08 19.69
CA THR A 26 -21.65 22.78 18.86
C THR A 26 -21.29 22.85 17.37
N LEU A 27 -20.05 22.52 16.99
CA LEU A 27 -19.53 22.62 15.62
C LEU A 27 -19.25 21.25 14.94
N ASP A 28 -19.46 20.12 15.62
CA ASP A 28 -19.19 18.78 15.06
C ASP A 28 -20.23 18.32 14.02
N LYS A 29 -21.24 19.16 13.69
CA LYS A 29 -22.25 18.86 12.66
C LYS A 29 -21.84 19.22 11.23
N GLU A 30 -20.73 19.93 11.02
CA GLU A 30 -20.30 20.41 9.70
C GLU A 30 -18.97 19.80 9.23
N ALA A 31 -18.41 18.81 9.95
CA ALA A 31 -17.19 18.09 9.53
C ALA A 31 -17.49 16.82 8.71
N GLY A 32 -18.67 16.75 8.10
CA GLY A 32 -19.00 15.81 7.04
C GLY A 32 -19.29 16.63 5.78
N ASP A 33 -18.47 16.44 4.74
CA ASP A 33 -18.53 17.14 3.45
C ASP A 33 -18.28 18.65 3.49
N GLU A 34 -17.02 19.09 3.51
CA GLU A 34 -16.61 20.34 2.87
C GLU A 34 -15.08 20.42 2.72
N GLY A 35 -14.60 20.73 1.50
CA GLY A 35 -13.21 21.20 1.29
C GLY A 35 -12.38 20.57 0.17
N VAL A 36 -12.95 20.32 -1.02
CA VAL A 36 -12.17 20.37 -2.26
C VAL A 36 -12.22 21.81 -2.76
N GLU A 37 -11.17 22.59 -2.51
CA GLU A 37 -10.91 23.80 -3.29
C GLU A 37 -9.42 24.18 -3.23
N GLY A 38 -8.82 24.38 -4.40
CA GLY A 38 -7.46 24.90 -4.54
C GLY A 38 -6.37 23.83 -4.65
N GLY A 39 -6.13 23.36 -5.88
CA GLY A 39 -5.02 22.47 -6.21
C GLY A 39 -3.67 23.00 -5.73
N LYS A 40 -3.15 22.36 -4.68
CA LYS A 40 -1.73 22.14 -4.35
C LYS A 40 -1.70 21.12 -3.21
N ARG A 41 -1.40 19.86 -3.53
CA ARG A 41 -1.07 18.86 -2.50
C ARG A 41 0.21 19.33 -1.80
N VAL A 42 0.08 19.83 -0.58
CA VAL A 42 1.22 20.01 0.32
C VAL A 42 1.54 18.63 0.89
N GLU A 43 2.64 18.04 0.41
CA GLU A 43 3.14 16.69 0.69
C GLU A 43 3.53 16.39 2.16
N LYS A 44 3.04 17.14 3.16
CA LYS A 44 3.59 17.06 4.53
C LYS A 44 2.77 16.29 5.58
N TYR A 45 1.59 15.76 5.27
CA TYR A 45 0.78 15.08 6.30
C TYR A 45 0.05 13.83 5.80
N LEU A 46 0.80 12.84 5.29
CA LEU A 46 0.23 11.56 4.85
C LEU A 46 -0.41 10.72 5.99
N TRP A 47 -0.13 11.01 7.27
CA TRP A 47 -0.64 10.19 8.38
C TRP A 47 -1.95 10.70 9.00
N GLU A 48 -2.22 12.01 9.03
CA GLU A 48 -3.46 12.59 9.58
C GLU A 48 -4.62 12.62 8.58
N VAL A 49 -4.33 12.45 7.29
CA VAL A 49 -5.34 12.39 6.21
C VAL A 49 -6.04 11.03 6.18
N ASN A 50 -5.37 9.96 6.60
CA ASN A 50 -5.93 8.60 6.59
C ASN A 50 -6.82 8.27 7.80
N TYR A 51 -6.89 9.14 8.83
CA TYR A 51 -7.65 8.86 10.05
C TYR A 51 -8.49 10.07 10.49
N PRO A 52 -9.68 10.29 9.88
CA PRO A 52 -10.55 11.43 10.17
C PRO A 52 -10.88 11.62 11.66
N TRP A 53 -10.95 10.52 12.44
CA TRP A 53 -11.21 10.59 13.88
C TRP A 53 -10.10 11.31 14.68
N ARG A 54 -8.85 11.33 14.20
CA ARG A 54 -7.73 12.04 14.86
C ARG A 54 -7.89 13.56 14.78
N ARG A 55 -8.79 14.05 13.92
CA ARG A 55 -9.16 15.47 13.80
C ARG A 55 -10.30 15.88 14.72
N THR A 56 -10.88 14.93 15.45
CA THR A 56 -11.99 15.23 16.35
C THR A 56 -11.49 15.91 17.61
N LYS A 57 -12.25 16.90 18.10
CA LYS A 57 -11.98 17.56 19.39
C LYS A 57 -11.96 16.58 20.56
N LYS A 58 -12.76 15.52 20.46
CA LYS A 58 -12.75 14.39 21.41
C LYS A 58 -11.41 13.65 21.41
N PHE A 59 -10.79 13.46 20.25
CA PHE A 59 -9.46 12.87 20.16
C PHE A 59 -8.42 13.77 20.82
N THR A 60 -8.41 15.07 20.52
CA THR A 60 -7.49 16.05 21.15
C THR A 60 -7.58 16.01 22.68
N TYR A 61 -8.81 16.01 23.23
CA TYR A 61 -9.01 15.86 24.66
C TYR A 61 -8.38 14.57 25.22
N MET A 62 -8.66 13.43 24.59
CA MET A 62 -8.13 12.14 25.04
C MET A 62 -6.61 12.06 24.92
N HIS A 63 -6.06 12.62 23.85
CA HIS A 63 -4.62 12.70 23.61
C HIS A 63 -3.91 13.48 24.71
N CYS A 64 -4.36 14.71 25.03
CA CYS A 64 -3.81 15.49 26.15
C CYS A 64 -3.82 14.73 27.49
N MET A 65 -4.93 14.05 27.80
CA MET A 65 -5.03 13.25 29.02
C MET A 65 -4.08 12.05 29.02
N ASN A 66 -3.89 11.41 27.88
CA ASN A 66 -2.94 10.32 27.73
C ASN A 66 -1.49 10.80 27.85
N VAL A 67 -1.16 11.96 27.28
CA VAL A 67 0.18 12.55 27.37
C VAL A 67 0.54 12.92 28.81
N GLU A 68 -0.43 13.42 29.61
CA GLU A 68 -0.22 13.57 31.06
C GLU A 68 0.13 12.23 31.70
N ARG A 69 -0.63 11.18 31.38
CA ARG A 69 -0.41 9.84 31.94
C ARG A 69 0.94 9.26 31.53
N THR A 70 1.29 9.29 30.25
CA THR A 70 2.55 8.73 29.72
C THR A 70 3.76 9.50 30.27
N SER A 71 3.66 10.82 30.38
CA SER A 71 4.69 11.64 31.04
C SER A 71 4.90 11.22 32.50
N MET A 72 3.83 10.92 33.23
CA MET A 72 3.94 10.42 34.61
C MET A 72 4.43 8.97 34.70
N GLU A 73 4.19 8.14 33.69
CA GLU A 73 4.78 6.81 33.60
C GLU A 73 6.30 6.88 33.37
N ILE A 74 6.76 7.80 32.51
CA ILE A 74 8.21 8.08 32.35
C ILE A 74 8.79 8.49 33.70
N VAL A 75 8.19 9.47 34.38
CA VAL A 75 8.65 9.93 35.70
C VAL A 75 8.73 8.81 36.72
N LYS A 76 7.79 7.84 36.70
CA LYS A 76 7.80 6.69 37.62
C LYS A 76 8.82 5.62 37.25
N GLU A 77 9.18 5.51 35.97
CA GLU A 77 10.13 4.52 35.49
C GLU A 77 11.59 4.87 35.85
N GLY A 78 11.88 6.16 36.07
CA GLY A 78 13.17 6.65 36.54
C GLY A 78 13.12 7.39 37.87
N GLU A 79 14.29 7.73 38.40
CA GLU A 79 14.43 8.57 39.60
C GLU A 79 14.74 10.02 39.20
N PHE A 80 13.81 10.67 38.50
CA PHE A 80 13.93 12.10 38.22
C PHE A 80 13.73 12.87 39.53
N ASN A 81 14.77 13.54 40.02
CA ASN A 81 14.72 14.36 41.24
C ASN A 81 13.93 15.68 41.02
N LEU A 82 12.67 15.56 40.58
CA LEU A 82 11.79 16.69 40.30
C LEU A 82 11.10 17.15 41.59
N SER A 83 11.09 18.46 41.80
CA SER A 83 10.28 19.06 42.87
C SER A 83 8.78 18.95 42.57
N GLU A 84 7.92 19.07 43.60
CA GLU A 84 6.46 19.12 43.41
C GLU A 84 6.03 20.23 42.44
N LYS A 85 6.79 21.35 42.43
CA LYS A 85 6.60 22.45 41.48
C LYS A 85 6.84 21.99 40.04
N GLU A 86 7.97 21.35 39.77
CA GLU A 86 8.35 20.90 38.42
C GLU A 86 7.45 19.78 37.91
N LEU A 87 7.00 18.89 38.79
CA LEU A 87 5.99 17.87 38.48
C LEU A 87 4.66 18.50 38.10
N THR A 88 4.25 19.56 38.81
CA THR A 88 3.02 20.29 38.49
C THR A 88 3.16 21.03 37.16
N GLU A 89 4.29 21.67 36.88
CA GLU A 89 4.58 22.33 35.60
C GLU A 89 4.50 21.34 34.43
N LEU A 90 5.13 20.17 34.56
CA LEU A 90 5.09 19.10 33.56
C LEU A 90 3.65 18.63 33.31
N ARG A 91 2.88 18.35 34.37
CA ARG A 91 1.49 17.87 34.24
C ARG A 91 0.59 18.93 33.58
N VAL A 92 0.72 20.19 33.99
CA VAL A 92 -0.04 21.30 33.37
C VAL A 92 0.33 21.45 31.90
N ALA A 93 1.63 21.41 31.57
CA ALA A 93 2.07 21.45 30.18
C ALA A 93 1.51 20.28 29.38
N ALA A 94 1.57 19.05 29.90
CA ALA A 94 1.01 17.87 29.24
C ALA A 94 -0.50 17.94 29.01
N ILE A 95 -1.28 18.45 29.98
CA ILE A 95 -2.73 18.60 29.85
C ILE A 95 -3.09 19.63 28.78
N LEU A 96 -2.28 20.68 28.62
CA LEU A 96 -2.60 21.83 27.77
C LEU A 96 -1.76 21.91 26.48
N HIS A 97 -0.86 20.94 26.24
CA HIS A 97 0.12 21.04 25.15
C HIS A 97 -0.52 21.21 23.78
N ASP A 98 -1.69 20.59 23.58
CA ASP A 98 -2.40 20.50 22.31
C ASP A 98 -3.74 21.24 22.29
N VAL A 99 -4.00 22.11 23.29
CA VAL A 99 -5.27 22.85 23.38
C VAL A 99 -5.54 23.77 22.17
N GLY A 100 -4.50 24.15 21.44
CA GLY A 100 -4.60 24.88 20.18
C GLY A 100 -5.24 24.08 19.04
N LYS A 101 -5.18 22.73 19.07
CA LYS A 101 -5.81 21.87 18.05
C LYS A 101 -7.34 21.94 18.04
N PHE A 102 -7.97 22.50 19.08
CA PHE A 102 -9.41 22.81 19.04
C PHE A 102 -9.76 23.93 18.04
N TYR A 103 -8.76 24.70 17.61
CA TYR A 103 -8.92 25.90 16.78
C TYR A 103 -8.21 25.80 15.43
N ILE A 104 -6.95 25.35 15.42
CA ILE A 104 -6.11 25.30 14.20
C ILE A 104 -5.25 24.02 14.19
N LEU A 105 -5.01 23.46 13.00
CA LEU A 105 -4.15 22.28 12.83
C LEU A 105 -2.68 22.65 12.62
N GLU A 106 -2.40 23.59 11.70
CA GLU A 106 -1.06 24.10 11.48
C GLU A 106 -0.64 25.05 12.60
N ASN A 107 0.62 24.97 13.03
CA ASN A 107 1.18 25.79 14.12
C ASN A 107 0.35 25.73 15.43
N HIS A 108 -0.32 24.61 15.69
CA HIS A 108 -1.13 24.40 16.89
C HIS A 108 -0.32 24.57 18.19
N ALA A 109 0.99 24.29 18.19
CA ALA A 109 1.84 24.48 19.35
C ALA A 109 1.96 25.97 19.74
N ASP A 110 2.13 26.87 18.76
CA ASP A 110 2.15 28.31 19.00
C ASP A 110 0.79 28.79 19.53
N LYS A 111 -0.31 28.27 18.95
CA LYS A 111 -1.66 28.61 19.42
C LYS A 111 -1.92 28.09 20.84
N SER A 112 -1.44 26.90 21.16
CA SER A 112 -1.53 26.33 22.51
C SER A 112 -0.77 27.20 23.50
N ALA A 113 0.43 27.66 23.16
CA ALA A 113 1.22 28.55 23.99
C ALA A 113 0.53 29.90 24.23
N GLU A 114 -0.12 30.47 23.21
CA GLU A 114 -0.94 31.69 23.34
C GLU A 114 -2.11 31.50 24.32
N LEU A 115 -2.86 30.40 24.18
CA LEU A 115 -4.01 30.09 25.04
C LEU A 115 -3.59 29.84 26.48
N VAL A 116 -2.50 29.10 26.69
CA VAL A 116 -1.93 28.83 28.02
C VAL A 116 -1.44 30.13 28.67
N LYS A 117 -0.81 31.03 27.90
CA LYS A 117 -0.42 32.34 28.40
C LYS A 117 -1.62 33.14 28.90
N LYS A 118 -2.70 33.19 28.11
CA LYS A 118 -3.95 33.86 28.50
C LYS A 118 -4.55 33.25 29.77
N TRP A 119 -4.53 31.92 29.89
CA TRP A 119 -5.00 31.23 31.08
C TRP A 119 -4.22 31.64 32.34
N PHE A 120 -2.90 31.80 32.26
CA PHE A 120 -2.09 32.32 33.38
C PHE A 120 -2.41 33.79 33.71
N GLU A 121 -2.64 34.64 32.69
CA GLU A 121 -3.02 36.04 32.90
C GLU A 121 -4.36 36.18 33.66
N GLU A 122 -5.28 35.25 33.43
CA GLU A 122 -6.57 35.14 34.12
C GLU A 122 -6.48 34.45 35.50
N ASN A 123 -5.42 33.67 35.74
CA ASN A 123 -5.19 32.90 36.97
C ASN A 123 -3.85 33.27 37.64
N LYS A 124 -3.65 34.56 37.92
CA LYS A 124 -2.38 35.07 38.48
C LYS A 124 -1.98 34.44 39.82
N ASP A 125 -2.93 33.88 40.56
CA ASP A 125 -2.66 33.13 41.80
C ASP A 125 -1.80 31.88 41.56
N ILE A 126 -1.88 31.28 40.37
CA ILE A 126 -1.11 30.10 39.96
C ILE A 126 0.35 30.46 39.66
N GLU A 127 0.61 31.63 39.10
CA GLU A 127 1.96 32.10 38.73
C GLU A 127 2.88 32.31 39.95
N TYR A 128 2.31 32.50 41.14
CA TYR A 128 3.06 32.52 42.40
C TYR A 128 3.49 31.12 42.89
N VAL A 129 2.98 30.05 42.26
CA VAL A 129 3.18 28.65 42.68
C VAL A 129 4.04 27.87 41.67
N ILE A 130 3.82 28.08 40.37
CA ILE A 130 4.57 27.42 39.28
C ILE A 130 5.12 28.44 38.27
N ASP A 131 6.16 28.09 37.53
CA ASP A 131 6.78 28.96 36.52
C ASP A 131 5.97 28.96 35.21
N SER A 132 5.15 30.00 35.03
CA SER A 132 4.32 30.21 33.84
C SER A 132 5.15 30.22 32.54
N LYS A 133 6.33 30.85 32.55
CA LYS A 133 7.19 30.98 31.36
C LYS A 133 7.74 29.63 30.93
N LYS A 134 8.14 28.79 31.90
CA LYS A 134 8.58 27.42 31.64
C LYS A 134 7.47 26.58 31.02
N VAL A 135 6.26 26.62 31.58
CA VAL A 135 5.09 25.90 31.04
C VAL A 135 4.77 26.36 29.61
N ILE A 136 4.69 27.67 29.37
CA ILE A 136 4.42 28.23 28.02
C ILE A 136 5.49 27.79 27.02
N LYS A 137 6.77 27.78 27.42
CA LYS A 137 7.87 27.32 26.58
C LYS A 137 7.74 25.84 26.23
N MET A 138 7.47 24.98 27.21
CA MET A 138 7.27 23.54 26.97
C MET A 138 6.12 23.31 25.99
N VAL A 139 5.00 24.01 26.16
CA VAL A 139 3.85 23.94 25.25
C VAL A 139 4.17 24.49 23.86
N GLY A 140 4.94 25.57 23.72
CA GLY A 140 5.32 26.08 22.40
C GLY A 140 6.27 25.14 21.63
N ASN A 141 7.12 24.41 22.34
CA ASN A 141 8.18 23.61 21.74
C ASN A 141 7.86 22.12 21.58
N HIS A 142 6.74 21.63 22.13
CA HIS A 142 6.46 20.18 22.19
C HIS A 142 6.45 19.49 20.82
N SER A 143 6.01 20.19 19.77
CA SER A 143 5.95 19.67 18.41
C SER A 143 7.34 19.55 17.74
N ASN A 144 8.36 20.24 18.26
CA ASN A 144 9.75 20.14 17.77
C ASN A 144 10.51 18.98 18.45
N LYS A 145 10.28 17.78 17.92
CA LYS A 145 10.81 16.51 18.44
C LYS A 145 12.30 16.26 18.08
N LYS A 146 12.95 17.14 17.30
CA LYS A 146 14.37 17.02 16.92
C LYS A 146 15.32 17.84 17.80
N GLU A 147 14.78 18.83 18.52
CA GLU A 147 15.57 19.74 19.35
C GLU A 147 15.73 19.15 20.75
N ILE A 148 16.99 18.89 21.12
CA ILE A 148 17.38 18.43 22.45
C ILE A 148 17.25 19.63 23.40
N SER A 149 16.43 19.47 24.45
CA SER A 149 16.25 20.50 25.49
C SER A 149 17.09 20.15 26.72
N ASP A 150 17.72 21.18 27.30
CA ASP A 150 18.39 21.07 28.60
C ASP A 150 17.39 20.95 29.77
N ASP A 151 16.10 21.23 29.52
CA ASP A 151 15.02 21.05 30.48
C ASP A 151 14.48 19.62 30.43
N ILE A 152 14.66 18.89 31.54
CA ILE A 152 14.20 17.51 31.64
C ILE A 152 12.68 17.38 31.56
N CYS A 153 11.91 18.35 32.05
CA CYS A 153 10.45 18.34 31.93
C CYS A 153 10.02 18.46 30.46
N GLU A 154 10.72 19.29 29.68
CA GLU A 154 10.44 19.43 28.24
C GLU A 154 10.75 18.11 27.50
N SER A 155 11.85 17.45 27.84
CA SER A 155 12.21 16.15 27.26
C SER A 155 11.19 15.06 27.60
N ILE A 156 10.73 15.01 28.86
CA ILE A 156 9.69 14.06 29.30
C ILE A 156 8.36 14.33 28.58
N LEU A 157 7.98 15.60 28.39
CA LEU A 157 6.76 15.96 27.67
C LEU A 157 6.81 15.48 26.20
N LYS A 158 7.91 15.75 25.50
CA LYS A 158 8.11 15.31 24.10
C LYS A 158 8.08 13.79 23.98
N ASP A 159 8.71 13.08 24.91
CA ASP A 159 8.68 11.62 24.95
C ASP A 159 7.27 11.09 25.25
N GLY A 160 6.57 11.69 26.22
CA GLY A 160 5.20 11.32 26.58
C GLY A 160 4.24 11.43 25.39
N ASP A 161 4.40 12.49 24.59
CA ASP A 161 3.67 12.70 23.34
C ASP A 161 4.01 11.61 22.29
N VAL A 162 5.29 11.34 22.05
CA VAL A 162 5.71 10.26 21.13
C VAL A 162 5.19 8.89 21.58
N LEU A 163 5.19 8.58 22.88
CA LEU A 163 4.67 7.31 23.41
C LEU A 163 3.15 7.17 23.18
N ASP A 164 2.36 8.23 23.32
CA ASP A 164 0.93 8.16 23.01
C ASP A 164 0.66 8.07 21.51
N GLU A 165 1.30 8.92 20.70
CA GLU A 165 1.14 8.91 19.23
C GLU A 165 1.52 7.56 18.60
N SER A 166 2.55 6.92 19.16
CA SER A 166 3.03 5.60 18.74
C SER A 166 2.15 4.44 19.21
N GLY A 167 1.18 4.71 20.09
CA GLY A 167 0.32 3.70 20.68
C GLY A 167 1.02 2.80 21.69
N ALA A 168 2.15 3.25 22.26
CA ALA A 168 2.93 2.45 23.20
C ALA A 168 2.16 2.07 24.47
N THR A 169 1.12 2.83 24.81
CA THR A 169 0.23 2.57 25.96
C THR A 169 -1.09 1.87 25.60
N SER A 170 -1.27 1.51 24.33
CA SER A 170 -2.40 0.69 23.86
C SER A 170 -2.05 -0.80 23.88
N ILE A 171 -3.04 -1.68 23.94
CA ILE A 171 -2.80 -3.14 23.88
C ILE A 171 -2.35 -3.53 22.47
N PHE A 172 -3.15 -3.21 21.45
CA PHE A 172 -2.78 -3.32 20.04
C PHE A 172 -3.41 -2.14 19.29
N MET A 173 -2.62 -1.35 18.57
CA MET A 173 -3.18 -0.32 17.69
C MET A 173 -3.77 -0.92 16.42
N THR A 174 -3.15 -1.99 15.93
CA THR A 174 -3.48 -2.62 14.64
C THR A 174 -4.70 -3.54 14.70
N SER A 175 -5.19 -3.92 15.88
CA SER A 175 -6.30 -4.86 16.03
C SER A 175 -7.63 -4.36 15.45
N LYS A 176 -7.84 -3.03 15.43
CA LYS A 176 -9.01 -2.43 14.75
C LYS A 176 -9.02 -2.61 13.24
N TRP A 177 -7.91 -3.05 12.66
CA TRP A 177 -7.76 -3.25 11.23
C TRP A 177 -7.84 -4.71 10.86
N ALA A 178 -7.85 -5.64 11.81
CA ALA A 178 -8.10 -7.05 11.53
C ALA A 178 -9.62 -7.25 11.33
N ASP A 179 -10.00 -7.94 10.25
CA ASP A 179 -11.40 -8.28 10.01
C ASP A 179 -11.80 -9.43 10.93
N GLU A 180 -12.63 -9.11 11.93
CA GLU A 180 -13.14 -10.07 12.91
C GLU A 180 -13.96 -11.21 12.30
N ASN A 181 -14.43 -11.05 11.06
CA ASN A 181 -15.16 -12.08 10.33
C ASN A 181 -14.26 -12.96 9.44
N SER A 182 -12.96 -12.63 9.35
CA SER A 182 -12.03 -13.39 8.53
C SER A 182 -11.73 -14.76 9.16
N PRO A 183 -11.79 -15.86 8.39
CA PRO A 183 -11.34 -17.17 8.88
C PRO A 183 -9.83 -17.19 9.17
N PHE A 184 -9.08 -16.19 8.71
CA PHE A 184 -7.65 -16.00 8.97
C PHE A 184 -7.36 -14.88 9.98
N PHE A 185 -8.35 -14.47 10.78
CA PHE A 185 -8.23 -13.36 11.73
C PHE A 185 -6.92 -13.39 12.53
N PHE A 186 -6.56 -14.54 13.11
CA PHE A 186 -5.36 -14.68 13.92
C PHE A 186 -4.06 -14.59 13.12
N HIS A 187 -4.03 -15.11 11.88
CA HIS A 187 -2.90 -14.94 10.97
C HIS A 187 -2.71 -13.48 10.57
N ASP A 188 -3.79 -12.82 10.17
CA ASP A 188 -3.77 -11.41 9.77
C ASP A 188 -3.40 -10.50 10.94
N LEU A 189 -3.90 -10.79 12.15
CA LEU A 189 -3.50 -10.11 13.38
C LEU A 189 -2.00 -10.28 13.64
N SER A 190 -1.47 -11.51 13.58
CA SER A 190 -0.04 -11.79 13.76
C SER A 190 0.83 -10.99 12.79
N ARG A 191 0.47 -11.00 11.50
CA ARG A 191 1.16 -10.25 10.45
C ARG A 191 1.08 -8.74 10.66
N LYS A 192 -0.08 -8.19 11.04
CA LYS A 192 -0.25 -6.75 11.30
C LYS A 192 0.56 -6.29 12.51
N LEU A 193 0.59 -7.08 13.57
CA LEU A 193 1.44 -6.82 14.73
C LEU A 193 2.93 -6.83 14.34
N THR A 194 3.35 -7.76 13.50
CA THR A 194 4.74 -7.90 13.03
C THR A 194 5.15 -6.77 12.08
N ASN A 195 4.43 -6.62 10.97
CA ASN A 195 4.88 -5.80 9.85
C ASN A 195 4.51 -4.32 10.01
N ARG A 196 3.45 -4.02 10.78
CA ARG A 196 3.00 -2.63 11.01
C ARG A 196 3.36 -2.16 12.41
N GLU A 197 2.85 -2.80 13.44
CA GLU A 197 2.97 -2.27 14.81
C GLU A 197 4.42 -2.30 15.29
N LEU A 198 5.12 -3.44 15.23
CA LEU A 198 6.53 -3.53 15.62
C LEU A 198 7.42 -2.61 14.77
N SER A 199 7.23 -2.59 13.45
CA SER A 199 7.99 -1.70 12.54
C SER A 199 7.83 -0.23 12.95
N PHE A 200 6.60 0.20 13.25
CA PHE A 200 6.32 1.56 13.68
C PHE A 200 6.90 1.89 15.06
N LEU A 201 6.77 1.00 16.04
CA LEU A 201 7.33 1.18 17.38
C LEU A 201 8.87 1.26 17.34
N ASN A 202 9.52 0.43 16.52
CA ASN A 202 10.97 0.50 16.32
C ASN A 202 11.41 1.84 15.73
N LYS A 203 10.66 2.39 14.76
CA LYS A 203 10.93 3.75 14.23
C LYS A 203 10.72 4.83 15.29
N ALA A 204 9.67 4.70 16.11
CA ALA A 204 9.38 5.64 17.20
C ALA A 204 10.44 5.60 18.32
N LEU A 205 11.01 4.43 18.62
CA LEU A 205 12.06 4.24 19.63
C LEU A 205 13.26 5.16 19.40
N HIS A 206 13.65 5.38 18.14
CA HIS A 206 14.75 6.27 17.78
C HIS A 206 14.47 7.76 18.03
N ARG A 207 13.19 8.15 18.17
CA ARG A 207 12.76 9.53 18.40
C ARG A 207 12.70 9.88 19.89
N LEU A 208 12.74 8.88 20.77
CA LEU A 208 12.70 9.08 22.22
C LEU A 208 14.03 9.63 22.74
N ILE A 209 13.94 10.57 23.68
CA ILE A 209 15.05 11.32 24.25
C ILE A 209 15.57 10.59 25.49
N THR A 210 14.70 10.36 26.47
CA THR A 210 15.04 9.83 27.78
C THR A 210 15.26 8.30 27.75
N PRO A 211 16.23 7.78 28.53
CA PRO A 211 16.40 6.33 28.72
C PRO A 211 15.14 5.63 29.25
N GLU A 212 14.38 6.30 30.12
CA GLU A 212 13.17 5.80 30.76
C GLU A 212 12.05 5.59 29.74
N ALA A 213 11.83 6.56 28.84
CA ALA A 213 10.86 6.39 27.76
C ALA A 213 11.24 5.25 26.81
N LYS A 214 12.54 5.12 26.48
CA LYS A 214 13.04 3.98 25.68
C LYS A 214 12.79 2.65 26.37
N LYS A 215 12.95 2.60 27.70
CA LYS A 215 12.66 1.40 28.50
C LYS A 215 11.18 1.03 28.44
N LEU A 216 10.27 2.00 28.56
CA LEU A 216 8.83 1.77 28.42
C LEU A 216 8.47 1.26 27.02
N MET A 217 9.03 1.87 25.97
CA MET A 217 8.86 1.43 24.59
C MET A 217 9.37 0.00 24.37
N ASN A 218 10.55 -0.33 24.90
CA ASN A 218 11.10 -1.68 24.80
C ASN A 218 10.23 -2.72 25.52
N LYS A 219 9.69 -2.41 26.72
CA LYS A 219 8.72 -3.31 27.39
C LYS A 219 7.51 -3.62 26.50
N LYS A 220 7.01 -2.62 25.77
CA LYS A 220 5.89 -2.77 24.83
C LYS A 220 6.29 -3.62 23.61
N ILE A 221 7.47 -3.38 23.04
CA ILE A 221 8.01 -4.17 21.93
C ILE A 221 8.17 -5.63 22.36
N ASP A 222 8.75 -5.89 23.53
CA ASP A 222 8.96 -7.24 24.07
C ASP A 222 7.62 -7.93 24.35
N PHE A 223 6.63 -7.21 24.88
CA PHE A 223 5.26 -7.72 25.04
C PHE A 223 4.65 -8.15 23.70
N ILE A 224 4.72 -7.32 22.67
CA ILE A 224 4.17 -7.66 21.35
C ILE A 224 4.90 -8.85 20.75
N LYS A 225 6.23 -8.92 20.85
CA LYS A 225 7.02 -10.05 20.36
C LYS A 225 6.60 -11.35 21.06
N GLY A 226 6.51 -11.35 22.39
CA GLY A 226 6.06 -12.52 23.16
C GLY A 226 4.64 -12.95 22.78
N PHE A 227 3.74 -11.99 22.58
CA PHE A 227 2.37 -12.28 22.12
C PHE A 227 2.36 -12.89 20.70
N ILE A 228 3.14 -12.36 19.76
CA ILE A 228 3.25 -12.91 18.40
C ILE A 228 3.81 -14.33 18.44
N GLU A 229 4.83 -14.58 19.27
CA GLU A 229 5.42 -15.92 19.44
C GLU A 229 4.38 -16.94 19.94
N GLU A 230 3.61 -16.57 20.97
CA GLU A 230 2.55 -17.41 21.52
C GLU A 230 1.39 -17.60 20.52
N LEU A 231 0.95 -16.52 19.87
CA LEU A 231 -0.11 -16.57 18.86
C LEU A 231 0.29 -17.47 17.67
N ASN A 232 1.53 -17.34 17.18
CA ASN A 232 2.04 -18.19 16.10
C ASN A 232 2.20 -19.65 16.54
N TYR A 233 2.51 -19.89 17.81
CA TYR A 233 2.52 -21.24 18.36
C TYR A 233 1.11 -21.84 18.40
N GLU A 234 0.09 -21.08 18.81
CA GLU A 234 -1.29 -21.54 18.81
C GLU A 234 -1.82 -21.77 17.39
N ILE A 235 -1.59 -20.82 16.48
CA ILE A 235 -1.91 -20.96 15.05
C ILE A 235 -1.33 -22.25 14.46
N LYS A 236 -0.07 -22.58 14.78
CA LYS A 236 0.58 -23.79 14.29
C LYS A 236 0.01 -25.08 14.88
N ASN A 237 -0.62 -25.02 16.06
CA ASN A 237 -1.13 -26.19 16.77
C ASN A 237 -2.66 -26.33 16.67
N ASP A 238 -3.36 -25.37 16.07
CA ASP A 238 -4.79 -25.46 15.84
C ASP A 238 -5.11 -26.47 14.72
N ASN A 239 -5.72 -27.60 15.11
CA ASN A 239 -6.17 -28.66 14.21
C ASN A 239 -7.61 -28.47 13.72
N THR A 240 -8.27 -27.34 14.03
CA THR A 240 -9.62 -27.04 13.53
C THR A 240 -9.57 -26.52 12.09
N LYS A 241 -9.48 -27.50 11.17
CA LYS A 241 -9.77 -27.34 9.75
C LYS A 241 -11.24 -26.94 9.55
N GLU A 242 -11.53 -25.70 9.15
CA GLU A 242 -12.82 -25.32 8.52
C GLU A 242 -12.56 -24.14 7.55
N ALA A 243 -13.00 -24.11 6.29
CA ALA A 243 -13.67 -25.07 5.44
C ALA A 243 -13.46 -24.62 3.97
N PHE A 244 -12.85 -25.45 3.12
CA PHE A 244 -12.90 -25.27 1.66
C PHE A 244 -13.00 -26.64 1.00
N PHE A 245 -13.78 -26.70 -0.08
CA PHE A 245 -14.22 -27.93 -0.74
C PHE A 245 -13.09 -28.95 -0.93
N ILE A 246 -13.19 -30.06 -0.20
CA ILE A 246 -12.40 -31.26 -0.43
C ILE A 246 -12.99 -31.94 -1.66
N LEU A 247 -12.23 -31.97 -2.75
CA LEU A 247 -12.46 -32.93 -3.82
C LEU A 247 -12.46 -34.32 -3.20
N LYS A 248 -13.60 -35.01 -3.26
CA LYS A 248 -13.78 -36.35 -2.68
C LYS A 248 -12.66 -37.28 -3.14
N GLY A 249 -11.70 -37.53 -2.25
CA GLY A 249 -10.67 -38.56 -2.42
C GLY A 249 -9.23 -38.10 -2.24
N ASP A 250 -8.94 -36.79 -2.23
CA ASP A 250 -7.57 -36.28 -2.08
C ASP A 250 -7.53 -35.01 -1.21
N ASN A 251 -6.45 -34.85 -0.43
CA ASN A 251 -6.24 -33.73 0.49
C ASN A 251 -5.87 -32.40 -0.21
N SER A 252 -5.98 -32.31 -1.54
CA SER A 252 -5.56 -31.13 -2.30
C SER A 252 -6.54 -29.96 -2.11
N LYS A 253 -6.06 -28.87 -1.51
CA LYS A 253 -6.83 -27.62 -1.35
C LYS A 253 -6.83 -26.85 -2.67
N ILE A 254 -8.00 -26.35 -3.07
CA ILE A 254 -8.17 -25.45 -4.23
C ILE A 254 -8.40 -24.04 -3.71
N TYR A 255 -7.63 -23.08 -4.20
CA TYR A 255 -7.76 -21.65 -3.93
C TYR A 255 -8.28 -20.94 -5.19
N ARG A 256 -9.12 -19.92 -5.01
CA ARG A 256 -9.66 -19.08 -6.09
C ARG A 256 -9.21 -17.65 -5.87
N ILE A 257 -8.40 -17.14 -6.78
CA ILE A 257 -7.62 -15.91 -6.56
C ILE A 257 -7.83 -14.94 -7.73
N GLY A 258 -8.15 -13.69 -7.40
CA GLY A 258 -8.19 -12.58 -8.35
C GLY A 258 -6.80 -11.96 -8.41
N SER A 259 -6.15 -12.04 -9.57
CA SER A 259 -4.81 -11.48 -9.77
C SER A 259 -4.88 -10.05 -10.30
N PHE A 260 -3.83 -9.27 -10.05
CA PHE A 260 -3.77 -7.84 -10.37
C PHE A 260 -4.82 -7.00 -9.64
N THR A 261 -5.19 -7.38 -8.41
CA THR A 261 -6.13 -6.59 -7.61
C THR A 261 -5.89 -6.81 -6.13
N ASP A 262 -6.26 -5.82 -5.33
CA ASP A 262 -6.41 -5.92 -3.87
C ASP A 262 -7.89 -5.82 -3.45
N LYS A 263 -8.81 -5.72 -4.42
CA LYS A 263 -10.26 -5.60 -4.21
C LYS A 263 -10.92 -6.95 -4.45
N VAL A 264 -11.64 -7.46 -3.45
CA VAL A 264 -12.44 -8.70 -3.57
C VAL A 264 -13.44 -8.56 -4.74
N GLY A 265 -13.47 -9.56 -5.61
CA GLY A 265 -14.32 -9.56 -6.81
C GLY A 265 -13.72 -8.85 -8.03
N GLY A 266 -12.53 -8.24 -7.91
CA GLY A 266 -11.79 -7.69 -9.04
C GLY A 266 -10.75 -8.65 -9.61
N GLY A 267 -9.92 -8.15 -10.52
CA GLY A 267 -8.78 -8.88 -11.04
C GLY A 267 -9.10 -9.89 -12.15
N ASN A 268 -8.07 -10.66 -12.53
CA ASN A 268 -8.21 -11.80 -13.43
C ASN A 268 -8.21 -13.11 -12.62
N PRO A 269 -9.31 -13.88 -12.62
CA PRO A 269 -9.46 -15.04 -11.75
C PRO A 269 -8.62 -16.24 -12.19
N ALA A 270 -7.93 -16.87 -11.24
CA ALA A 270 -7.24 -18.14 -11.44
C ALA A 270 -7.48 -19.13 -10.30
N GLY A 271 -7.48 -20.41 -10.65
CA GLY A 271 -7.42 -21.49 -9.68
C GLY A 271 -5.97 -21.73 -9.25
N VAL A 272 -5.76 -22.11 -7.99
CA VAL A 272 -4.45 -22.58 -7.51
C VAL A 272 -4.63 -23.84 -6.69
N VAL A 273 -3.80 -24.84 -6.96
CA VAL A 273 -3.79 -26.11 -6.24
C VAL A 273 -2.38 -26.38 -5.75
N ILE A 274 -2.22 -26.58 -4.44
CA ILE A 274 -0.96 -27.04 -3.87
C ILE A 274 -1.00 -28.56 -3.77
N CYS A 275 -0.10 -29.22 -4.49
CA CYS A 275 -0.03 -30.67 -4.60
C CYS A 275 1.00 -31.23 -3.61
N ASP A 276 0.56 -32.10 -2.70
CA ASP A 276 1.41 -32.86 -1.78
C ASP A 276 2.00 -34.12 -2.42
N ARG A 277 1.44 -34.55 -3.55
CA ARG A 277 1.89 -35.66 -4.40
C ARG A 277 1.98 -35.23 -5.86
N GLU A 278 2.65 -36.05 -6.67
CA GLU A 278 2.54 -35.89 -8.13
C GLU A 278 1.11 -36.20 -8.60
N MET A 279 0.51 -35.25 -9.31
CA MET A 279 -0.75 -35.44 -10.01
C MET A 279 -0.47 -35.80 -11.48
N SER A 280 -1.27 -36.70 -12.02
CA SER A 280 -1.29 -36.98 -13.46
C SER A 280 -1.95 -35.82 -14.22
N GLU A 281 -1.62 -35.69 -15.50
CA GLU A 281 -2.21 -34.68 -16.38
C GLU A 281 -3.73 -34.78 -16.47
N ALA A 282 -4.27 -36.00 -16.50
CA ALA A 282 -5.71 -36.24 -16.52
C ALA A 282 -6.40 -35.75 -15.23
N GLU A 283 -5.76 -35.88 -14.07
CA GLU A 283 -6.27 -35.35 -12.81
C GLU A 283 -6.26 -33.82 -12.82
N MET A 284 -5.14 -33.19 -13.20
CA MET A 284 -5.05 -31.73 -13.28
C MET A 284 -6.05 -31.13 -14.26
N LEU A 285 -6.23 -31.74 -15.43
CA LEU A 285 -7.22 -31.30 -16.41
C LEU A 285 -8.65 -31.46 -15.89
N SER A 286 -8.94 -32.53 -15.14
CA SER A 286 -10.25 -32.71 -14.50
C SER A 286 -10.52 -31.62 -13.46
N VAL A 287 -9.51 -31.26 -12.66
CA VAL A 287 -9.64 -30.19 -11.66
C VAL A 287 -9.79 -28.83 -12.33
N ALA A 288 -9.00 -28.51 -13.35
CA ALA A 288 -9.11 -27.24 -14.08
C ALA A 288 -10.51 -27.07 -14.71
N LYS A 289 -11.09 -28.15 -15.24
CA LYS A 289 -12.49 -28.16 -15.74
C LYS A 289 -13.52 -27.88 -14.65
N GLU A 290 -13.30 -28.38 -13.44
CA GLU A 290 -14.20 -28.13 -12.30
C GLU A 290 -14.05 -26.71 -11.75
N VAL A 291 -12.84 -26.17 -11.71
CA VAL A 291 -12.57 -24.79 -11.31
C VAL A 291 -13.25 -23.81 -12.27
N GLY A 292 -13.15 -24.06 -13.58
CA GLY A 292 -13.90 -23.32 -14.61
C GLY A 292 -13.39 -21.91 -14.91
N TYR A 293 -12.23 -21.51 -14.38
CA TYR A 293 -11.54 -20.28 -14.77
C TYR A 293 -10.69 -20.48 -16.04
N SER A 294 -10.17 -19.38 -16.57
CA SER A 294 -9.32 -19.41 -17.78
C SER A 294 -8.08 -20.28 -17.53
N GLU A 295 -7.46 -20.17 -16.36
CA GLU A 295 -6.32 -20.98 -15.96
C GLU A 295 -6.38 -21.45 -14.50
N THR A 296 -5.81 -22.62 -14.25
CA THR A 296 -5.54 -23.18 -12.92
C THR A 296 -4.06 -23.55 -12.82
N ALA A 297 -3.37 -23.03 -11.81
CA ALA A 297 -1.98 -23.33 -11.49
C ALA A 297 -1.88 -24.49 -10.48
N PHE A 298 -1.04 -25.48 -10.80
CA PHE A 298 -0.76 -26.63 -9.94
C PHE A 298 0.69 -26.55 -9.46
N ILE A 299 0.87 -26.41 -8.15
CA ILE A 299 2.17 -26.21 -7.51
C ILE A 299 2.63 -27.53 -6.88
N SER A 300 3.86 -27.93 -7.17
CA SER A 300 4.49 -29.12 -6.61
C SER A 300 5.99 -28.89 -6.36
N LYS A 301 6.68 -29.87 -5.78
CA LYS A 301 8.12 -29.80 -5.56
C LYS A 301 8.87 -29.89 -6.89
N SER A 302 9.87 -29.03 -7.11
CA SER A 302 10.82 -29.15 -8.21
C SER A 302 12.14 -29.78 -7.74
N GLN A 303 12.91 -30.33 -8.68
CA GLN A 303 14.28 -30.78 -8.46
C GLN A 303 15.32 -29.77 -8.97
N VAL A 304 14.89 -28.75 -9.73
CA VAL A 304 15.76 -27.81 -10.45
C VAL A 304 15.41 -26.34 -10.19
N ALA A 305 14.32 -26.09 -9.46
CA ALA A 305 13.83 -24.78 -9.05
C ALA A 305 13.22 -24.89 -7.62
N ASP A 306 12.77 -23.77 -7.05
CA ASP A 306 12.10 -23.78 -5.74
C ASP A 306 10.74 -24.48 -5.82
N PHE A 307 10.00 -24.22 -6.90
CA PHE A 307 8.68 -24.80 -7.17
C PHE A 307 8.58 -25.34 -8.59
N LYS A 308 7.73 -26.35 -8.79
CA LYS A 308 7.26 -26.74 -10.12
C LYS A 308 5.83 -26.29 -10.27
N VAL A 309 5.55 -25.52 -11.32
CA VAL A 309 4.22 -24.97 -11.58
C VAL A 309 3.76 -25.37 -12.97
N ARG A 310 2.58 -26.02 -13.05
CA ARG A 310 1.91 -26.37 -14.31
C ARG A 310 0.61 -25.59 -14.43
N PHE A 311 0.28 -25.16 -15.64
CA PHE A 311 -0.89 -24.31 -15.90
C PHE A 311 -1.86 -25.02 -16.83
N PHE A 312 -3.11 -25.14 -16.43
CA PHE A 312 -4.14 -25.78 -17.25
C PHE A 312 -5.30 -24.82 -17.48
N THR A 313 -5.71 -24.74 -18.74
CA THR A 313 -7.05 -24.29 -19.10
C THR A 313 -8.05 -25.44 -18.87
N PRO A 314 -9.36 -25.21 -18.97
CA PRO A 314 -10.33 -26.30 -19.01
C PRO A 314 -10.15 -27.27 -20.19
N ALA A 315 -9.40 -26.89 -21.23
CA ALA A 315 -9.22 -27.68 -22.44
C ALA A 315 -7.90 -28.46 -22.47
N ASP A 316 -6.79 -27.80 -22.15
CA ASP A 316 -5.43 -28.35 -22.25
C ASP A 316 -4.43 -27.60 -21.33
N GLU A 317 -3.23 -28.14 -21.18
CA GLU A 317 -2.10 -27.50 -20.50
C GLU A 317 -1.46 -26.42 -21.36
N VAL A 318 -1.09 -25.30 -20.74
CA VAL A 318 -0.36 -24.20 -21.37
C VAL A 318 1.04 -24.05 -20.77
N ASP A 319 1.98 -23.54 -21.56
CA ASP A 319 3.39 -23.55 -21.18
C ASP A 319 3.72 -22.61 -20.00
N LEU A 320 3.00 -21.50 -19.91
CA LEU A 320 3.14 -20.43 -18.92
C LEU A 320 1.84 -19.63 -18.85
N CYS A 321 1.49 -19.12 -17.66
CA CYS A 321 0.47 -18.09 -17.51
C CYS A 321 0.87 -17.06 -16.43
N GLY A 322 0.83 -15.77 -16.79
CA GLY A 322 1.26 -14.68 -15.91
C GLY A 322 0.34 -14.48 -14.71
N HIS A 323 -0.96 -14.25 -14.91
CA HIS A 323 -1.88 -14.02 -13.80
C HIS A 323 -1.99 -15.26 -12.89
N ALA A 324 -1.99 -16.48 -13.46
CA ALA A 324 -1.97 -17.70 -12.66
C ALA A 324 -0.66 -17.89 -11.87
N THR A 325 0.47 -17.37 -12.36
CA THR A 325 1.72 -17.29 -11.58
C THR A 325 1.57 -16.34 -10.40
N ILE A 326 0.98 -15.16 -10.60
CA ILE A 326 0.70 -14.20 -9.51
C ILE A 326 -0.18 -14.87 -8.46
N ALA A 327 -1.28 -15.50 -8.87
CA ALA A 327 -2.14 -16.26 -7.98
C ALA A 327 -1.39 -17.35 -7.22
N ALA A 328 -0.57 -18.14 -7.91
CA ALA A 328 0.20 -19.24 -7.31
C ALA A 328 1.13 -18.75 -6.20
N PHE A 329 1.95 -17.74 -6.48
CA PHE A 329 2.90 -17.20 -5.52
C PHE A 329 2.23 -16.37 -4.41
N HIS A 330 1.10 -15.73 -4.70
CA HIS A 330 0.26 -15.13 -3.67
C HIS A 330 -0.26 -16.18 -2.68
N VAL A 331 -0.75 -17.32 -3.15
CA VAL A 331 -1.20 -18.42 -2.28
C VAL A 331 -0.04 -18.96 -1.46
N LEU A 332 1.14 -19.16 -2.05
CA LEU A 332 2.32 -19.60 -1.30
C LEU A 332 2.70 -18.61 -0.20
N TYR A 333 2.69 -17.31 -0.51
CA TYR A 333 3.02 -16.22 0.42
C TYR A 333 1.99 -16.09 1.55
N GLU A 334 0.70 -16.04 1.22
CA GLU A 334 -0.39 -15.93 2.21
C GLU A 334 -0.51 -17.17 3.10
N ASN A 335 -0.15 -18.37 2.60
CA ASN A 335 -0.11 -19.59 3.40
C ASN A 335 1.22 -19.79 4.15
N HIS A 336 2.12 -18.80 4.13
CA HIS A 336 3.43 -18.84 4.80
C HIS A 336 4.29 -20.04 4.39
N ILE A 337 4.17 -20.48 3.14
CA ILE A 337 5.04 -21.47 2.53
C ILE A 337 6.34 -20.80 2.05
N ILE A 338 6.24 -19.51 1.71
CA ILE A 338 7.36 -18.64 1.33
C ILE A 338 7.24 -17.28 2.02
N ASP A 339 8.37 -16.60 2.18
CA ASP A 339 8.46 -15.19 2.63
C ASP A 339 8.65 -14.25 1.42
N ASP A 340 8.83 -12.94 1.65
CA ASP A 340 9.27 -12.03 0.59
C ASP A 340 10.68 -12.37 0.11
N GLY A 341 10.94 -12.14 -1.19
CA GLY A 341 12.21 -12.49 -1.81
C GLY A 341 12.06 -13.02 -3.23
N LYS A 342 13.16 -13.60 -3.74
CA LYS A 342 13.24 -14.15 -5.09
C LYS A 342 13.14 -15.66 -5.06
N TYR A 343 12.33 -16.20 -5.95
CA TYR A 343 12.08 -17.62 -6.12
C TYR A 343 12.17 -18.00 -7.59
N THR A 344 12.30 -19.29 -7.85
CA THR A 344 12.30 -19.88 -9.18
C THR A 344 11.16 -20.88 -9.33
N GLN A 345 10.49 -20.85 -10.48
CA GLN A 345 9.51 -21.86 -10.87
C GLN A 345 9.95 -22.63 -12.11
N GLU A 346 9.93 -23.96 -12.04
CA GLU A 346 10.02 -24.86 -13.18
C GLU A 346 8.64 -24.94 -13.85
N THR A 347 8.55 -24.45 -15.09
CA THR A 347 7.36 -24.55 -15.94
C THR A 347 7.71 -25.32 -17.23
N LYS A 348 6.72 -25.55 -18.10
CA LYS A 348 6.98 -26.10 -19.45
C LYS A 348 7.85 -25.16 -20.30
N ALA A 349 7.78 -23.85 -20.07
CA ALA A 349 8.60 -22.85 -20.74
C ALA A 349 10.05 -22.77 -20.21
N GLY A 350 10.37 -23.45 -19.11
CA GLY A 350 11.70 -23.46 -18.49
C GLY A 350 11.66 -22.99 -17.03
N VAL A 351 12.83 -22.70 -16.45
CA VAL A 351 12.95 -22.15 -15.09
C VAL A 351 12.90 -20.62 -15.15
N LEU A 352 11.92 -20.03 -14.46
CA LEU A 352 11.65 -18.59 -14.47
C LEU A 352 11.75 -17.99 -13.06
N GLU A 353 12.27 -16.77 -12.94
CA GLU A 353 12.34 -16.02 -11.68
C GLU A 353 10.98 -15.37 -11.37
N VAL A 354 10.58 -15.41 -10.10
CA VAL A 354 9.43 -14.70 -9.54
C VAL A 354 9.89 -13.98 -8.29
N GLU A 355 9.56 -12.71 -8.17
CA GLU A 355 9.88 -11.89 -7.00
C GLU A 355 8.62 -11.58 -6.21
N VAL A 356 8.66 -11.83 -4.91
CA VAL A 356 7.62 -11.49 -3.95
C VAL A 356 8.11 -10.28 -3.17
N GLU A 357 7.43 -9.14 -3.31
CA GLU A 357 7.78 -7.92 -2.57
C GLU A 357 7.25 -7.98 -1.14
N SER A 358 7.86 -7.20 -0.23
CA SER A 358 7.49 -7.14 1.19
C SER A 358 6.03 -6.72 1.46
N ASP A 359 5.37 -6.06 0.51
CA ASP A 359 3.95 -5.70 0.58
C ASP A 359 3.02 -6.74 -0.08
N GLY A 360 3.57 -7.85 -0.57
CA GLY A 360 2.84 -8.97 -1.18
C GLY A 360 2.61 -8.84 -2.68
N LYS A 361 3.17 -7.85 -3.38
CA LYS A 361 3.14 -7.84 -4.85
C LYS A 361 3.99 -8.99 -5.41
N ILE A 362 3.47 -9.65 -6.43
CA ILE A 362 4.21 -10.68 -7.18
C ILE A 362 4.66 -10.06 -8.50
N ILE A 363 5.97 -10.06 -8.76
CA ILE A 363 6.61 -9.47 -9.93
C ILE A 363 7.32 -10.56 -10.75
N MET A 364 7.21 -10.49 -12.07
CA MET A 364 7.84 -11.43 -13.01
C MET A 364 8.44 -10.71 -14.21
N ASP A 365 9.45 -11.33 -14.82
CA ASP A 365 10.02 -10.86 -16.08
C ASP A 365 9.15 -11.18 -17.28
N GLN A 366 9.24 -10.31 -18.29
CA GLN A 366 8.73 -10.56 -19.63
C GLN A 366 9.85 -10.70 -20.64
N ALA A 367 9.52 -11.25 -21.81
CA ALA A 367 10.45 -11.24 -22.93
C ALA A 367 10.71 -9.80 -23.39
N LEU A 368 11.86 -9.61 -24.04
CA LEU A 368 12.23 -8.31 -24.58
C LEU A 368 11.24 -7.83 -25.63
N LEU A 369 11.12 -6.52 -25.72
CA LEU A 369 10.22 -5.82 -26.61
C LEU A 369 10.52 -6.06 -28.09
N GLU A 370 9.47 -6.31 -28.86
CA GLU A 370 9.47 -6.31 -30.32
C GLU A 370 8.34 -5.42 -30.86
N PHE A 371 8.67 -4.56 -31.83
CA PHE A 371 7.71 -3.78 -32.60
C PHE A 371 7.56 -4.36 -34.00
N TYR A 372 6.32 -4.41 -34.48
CA TYR A 372 5.95 -4.94 -35.79
C TYR A 372 5.22 -3.85 -36.61
N GLU A 373 4.35 -4.24 -37.53
CA GLU A 373 3.62 -3.33 -38.40
C GLU A 373 2.79 -2.27 -37.68
N VAL A 374 2.79 -1.06 -38.26
CA VAL A 374 1.82 0.01 -37.97
C VAL A 374 0.61 -0.22 -38.85
N ILE A 375 -0.59 -0.16 -38.26
CA ILE A 375 -1.86 -0.48 -38.91
C ILE A 375 -2.63 0.80 -39.22
N ASP A 376 -3.33 0.79 -40.35
CA ASP A 376 -4.22 1.88 -40.74
C ASP A 376 -5.40 2.01 -39.76
N SER A 377 -5.71 3.25 -39.36
CA SER A 377 -6.72 3.50 -38.35
C SER A 377 -8.14 3.18 -38.81
N GLN A 378 -8.43 3.21 -40.12
CA GLN A 378 -9.77 2.98 -40.63
C GLN A 378 -10.23 1.54 -40.37
N GLU A 379 -9.37 0.56 -40.65
CA GLU A 379 -9.67 -0.87 -40.45
C GLU A 379 -9.97 -1.16 -38.96
N ILE A 380 -9.22 -0.52 -38.06
CA ILE A 380 -9.38 -0.68 -36.63
C ILE A 380 -10.65 0.01 -36.12
N CYS A 381 -10.92 1.25 -36.55
CA CYS A 381 -12.11 2.00 -36.18
C CYS A 381 -13.40 1.28 -36.60
N ASP A 382 -13.44 0.70 -37.80
CA ASP A 382 -14.58 -0.06 -38.32
C ASP A 382 -14.86 -1.34 -37.53
N SER A 383 -13.82 -1.93 -36.93
CA SER A 383 -13.94 -3.13 -36.07
C SER A 383 -14.35 -2.80 -34.63
N LEU A 384 -14.06 -1.58 -34.15
CA LEU A 384 -14.41 -1.10 -32.81
C LEU A 384 -15.72 -0.27 -32.77
N ASN A 385 -16.31 -0.02 -33.95
CA ASN A 385 -17.49 0.84 -34.13
C ASN A 385 -17.30 2.26 -33.57
N ILE A 386 -16.13 2.86 -33.81
CA ILE A 386 -15.78 4.22 -33.38
C ILE A 386 -15.42 5.11 -34.57
N PRO A 387 -15.62 6.45 -34.47
CA PRO A 387 -15.13 7.37 -35.48
C PRO A 387 -13.61 7.50 -35.41
N SER A 388 -12.97 7.81 -36.54
CA SER A 388 -11.51 7.97 -36.62
C SER A 388 -10.96 9.07 -35.71
N ASP A 389 -11.78 10.06 -35.33
CA ASP A 389 -11.35 11.13 -34.42
C ASP A 389 -11.08 10.65 -33.00
N PHE A 390 -11.55 9.45 -32.60
CA PHE A 390 -11.31 8.88 -31.28
C PHE A 390 -9.87 8.41 -31.09
N ILE A 391 -9.16 8.13 -32.18
CA ILE A 391 -7.76 7.69 -32.14
C ILE A 391 -6.88 8.85 -31.69
N HIS A 392 -5.89 8.56 -30.86
CA HIS A 392 -4.92 9.53 -30.39
C HIS A 392 -4.06 10.08 -31.55
N GLU A 393 -3.81 11.38 -31.56
CA GLU A 393 -3.26 12.08 -32.74
C GLU A 393 -1.78 11.78 -33.01
N THR A 394 -1.01 11.51 -31.97
CA THR A 394 0.46 11.36 -32.04
C THR A 394 0.97 9.93 -31.87
N MET A 395 0.11 9.02 -31.42
CA MET A 395 0.49 7.66 -31.05
C MET A 395 -0.04 6.69 -32.13
N PRO A 396 0.82 5.90 -32.81
CA PRO A 396 0.40 5.04 -33.92
C PRO A 396 -0.29 3.75 -33.46
N ILE A 397 -1.30 3.28 -34.19
CA ILE A 397 -1.80 1.91 -33.96
C ILE A 397 -0.75 0.92 -34.45
N GLN A 398 -0.22 0.08 -33.57
CA GLN A 398 0.92 -0.77 -33.87
C GLN A 398 0.86 -2.13 -33.18
N VAL A 399 1.39 -3.16 -33.84
CA VAL A 399 1.61 -4.47 -33.22
C VAL A 399 2.85 -4.44 -32.34
N VAL A 400 2.70 -4.83 -31.08
CA VAL A 400 3.78 -4.83 -30.07
C VAL A 400 3.77 -6.16 -29.31
N SER A 401 4.95 -6.61 -28.89
CA SER A 401 5.09 -7.83 -28.10
C SER A 401 6.18 -7.76 -27.04
N THR A 402 5.92 -8.40 -25.91
CA THR A 402 6.88 -8.81 -24.88
C THR A 402 6.74 -10.31 -24.58
N GLY A 403 6.35 -11.08 -25.60
CA GLY A 403 6.10 -12.52 -25.56
C GLY A 403 4.82 -12.91 -26.30
N ILE A 404 3.74 -12.14 -26.10
CA ILE A 404 2.47 -12.27 -26.83
C ILE A 404 2.25 -11.01 -27.65
N ARG A 405 1.74 -11.13 -28.88
CA ARG A 405 1.54 -9.99 -29.79
C ARG A 405 0.11 -9.47 -29.67
N ASP A 406 -0.05 -8.17 -29.47
CA ASP A 406 -1.34 -7.48 -29.55
C ASP A 406 -1.23 -6.23 -30.44
N ILE A 407 -2.37 -5.79 -30.96
CA ILE A 407 -2.51 -4.49 -31.63
C ILE A 407 -2.81 -3.43 -30.58
N PHE A 408 -1.91 -2.45 -30.44
CA PHE A 408 -2.04 -1.35 -29.49
C PHE A 408 -2.83 -0.21 -30.13
N VAL A 409 -3.98 0.12 -29.55
CA VAL A 409 -4.91 1.13 -30.09
C VAL A 409 -5.04 2.30 -29.11
N PRO A 410 -4.30 3.40 -29.33
CA PRO A 410 -4.39 4.57 -28.46
C PRO A 410 -5.65 5.38 -28.78
N VAL A 411 -6.48 5.65 -27.77
CA VAL A 411 -7.68 6.52 -27.88
C VAL A 411 -7.57 7.74 -26.98
N LYS A 412 -8.29 8.81 -27.34
CA LYS A 412 -8.10 10.14 -26.76
C LYS A 412 -8.37 10.24 -25.25
N ASN A 413 -9.44 9.64 -24.76
CA ASN A 413 -9.95 9.89 -23.41
C ASN A 413 -10.84 8.74 -22.89
N ILE A 414 -11.24 8.82 -21.62
CA ILE A 414 -12.09 7.83 -20.95
C ILE A 414 -13.47 7.69 -21.61
N GLN A 415 -14.02 8.78 -22.15
CA GLN A 415 -15.32 8.74 -22.84
C GLN A 415 -15.23 7.89 -24.12
N CYS A 416 -14.15 8.05 -24.89
CA CYS A 416 -13.90 7.25 -26.09
C CYS A 416 -13.79 5.76 -25.76
N ILE A 417 -12.91 5.37 -24.82
CA ILE A 417 -12.66 3.95 -24.52
C ILE A 417 -13.90 3.23 -23.93
N ASN A 418 -14.69 3.92 -23.10
CA ASN A 418 -15.91 3.36 -22.51
C ASN A 418 -17.06 3.22 -23.52
N SER A 419 -17.05 4.00 -24.59
CA SER A 419 -18.07 3.92 -25.64
C SER A 419 -17.85 2.77 -26.64
N ILE A 420 -16.67 2.15 -26.64
CA ILE A 420 -16.29 1.08 -27.59
C ILE A 420 -17.20 -0.14 -27.41
N LYS A 421 -17.77 -0.58 -28.53
CA LYS A 421 -18.56 -1.81 -28.66
C LYS A 421 -18.00 -2.61 -29.84
N PRO A 422 -17.05 -3.53 -29.60
CA PRO A 422 -16.36 -4.22 -30.68
C PRO A 422 -17.30 -5.11 -31.50
N ASP A 423 -17.06 -5.17 -32.81
CA ASP A 423 -17.52 -6.27 -33.64
C ASP A 423 -16.49 -7.41 -33.51
N PHE A 424 -16.77 -8.35 -32.60
CA PHE A 424 -15.83 -9.43 -32.28
C PHE A 424 -15.47 -10.33 -33.47
N ASN A 425 -16.33 -10.43 -34.49
CA ASN A 425 -16.01 -11.17 -35.71
C ASN A 425 -14.91 -10.43 -36.49
N LYS A 426 -15.07 -9.13 -36.71
CA LYS A 426 -14.05 -8.31 -37.39
C LYS A 426 -12.74 -8.26 -36.60
N VAL A 427 -12.81 -8.10 -35.28
CA VAL A 427 -11.62 -8.14 -34.41
C VAL A 427 -10.89 -9.49 -34.57
N SER A 428 -11.63 -10.60 -34.62
CA SER A 428 -11.04 -11.94 -34.84
C SER A 428 -10.41 -12.09 -36.23
N GLU A 429 -11.06 -11.57 -37.29
CA GLU A 429 -10.53 -11.59 -38.66
C GLU A 429 -9.23 -10.78 -38.79
N ILE A 430 -9.21 -9.59 -38.21
CA ILE A 430 -8.02 -8.72 -38.19
C ILE A 430 -6.91 -9.34 -37.33
N SER A 431 -7.26 -9.92 -36.18
CA SER A 431 -6.28 -10.60 -35.31
C SER A 431 -5.61 -11.77 -36.03
N LYS A 432 -6.39 -12.58 -36.78
CA LYS A 432 -5.83 -13.62 -37.66
C LYS A 432 -4.94 -13.06 -38.77
N LYS A 433 -5.38 -11.96 -39.41
CA LYS A 433 -4.63 -11.30 -40.51
C LYS A 433 -3.24 -10.84 -40.06
N TYR A 434 -3.12 -10.26 -38.87
CA TYR A 434 -1.87 -9.74 -38.32
C TYR A 434 -1.13 -10.74 -37.40
N ASN A 435 -1.66 -11.96 -37.24
CA ASN A 435 -1.09 -12.98 -36.36
C ASN A 435 -0.85 -12.45 -34.93
N VAL A 436 -1.88 -11.83 -34.36
CA VAL A 436 -1.91 -11.30 -32.99
C VAL A 436 -2.99 -11.99 -32.15
N THR A 437 -2.89 -11.86 -30.83
CA THR A 437 -3.89 -12.38 -29.91
C THR A 437 -5.17 -11.56 -29.96
N GLY A 438 -5.02 -10.24 -29.89
CA GLY A 438 -6.14 -9.32 -29.84
C GLY A 438 -5.71 -7.86 -29.90
N TYR A 439 -6.58 -7.01 -29.36
CA TYR A 439 -6.38 -5.57 -29.30
C TYR A 439 -6.21 -5.12 -27.86
N HIS A 440 -5.16 -4.36 -27.61
CA HIS A 440 -4.94 -3.65 -26.37
C HIS A 440 -5.27 -2.16 -26.58
N VAL A 441 -6.49 -1.77 -26.21
CA VAL A 441 -6.98 -0.40 -26.38
C VAL A 441 -6.71 0.39 -25.10
N PHE A 442 -6.16 1.58 -25.21
CA PHE A 442 -5.80 2.37 -24.01
C PHE A 442 -5.94 3.87 -24.20
N THR A 443 -6.08 4.59 -23.09
CA THR A 443 -6.00 6.05 -23.01
C THR A 443 -5.14 6.48 -21.84
N LEU A 444 -4.56 7.69 -21.91
CA LEU A 444 -3.74 8.28 -20.84
C LEU A 444 -4.58 8.97 -19.75
N GLU A 445 -5.87 9.18 -19.98
CA GLU A 445 -6.79 9.59 -18.92
C GLU A 445 -7.18 8.37 -18.07
N THR A 446 -7.19 8.52 -16.75
CA THR A 446 -7.41 7.42 -15.80
C THR A 446 -8.42 7.78 -14.72
N LEU A 447 -8.99 6.77 -14.08
CA LEU A 447 -9.97 6.87 -13.01
C LEU A 447 -9.29 6.97 -11.64
N GLU A 448 -8.22 6.19 -11.41
CA GLU A 448 -7.55 6.08 -10.10
C GLU A 448 -6.08 6.56 -10.13
N GLY A 449 -5.75 7.51 -11.00
CA GLY A 449 -4.41 8.12 -11.07
C GLY A 449 -3.32 7.16 -11.57
N ALA A 450 -3.71 6.14 -12.34
CA ALA A 450 -2.81 5.24 -13.07
C ALA A 450 -2.13 5.96 -14.26
N THR A 451 -1.17 5.28 -14.89
CA THR A 451 -0.47 5.70 -16.12
C THR A 451 -1.36 5.63 -17.35
N ALA A 452 -2.20 4.60 -17.46
CA ALA A 452 -3.18 4.47 -18.54
C ALA A 452 -4.36 3.58 -18.13
N HIS A 453 -5.52 3.86 -18.74
CA HIS A 453 -6.73 3.06 -18.65
C HIS A 453 -6.87 2.17 -19.88
N CYS A 454 -7.04 0.88 -19.67
CA CYS A 454 -6.90 -0.14 -20.71
C CYS A 454 -8.12 -1.07 -20.81
N ARG A 455 -8.34 -1.60 -22.00
CA ARG A 455 -9.26 -2.72 -22.30
C ARG A 455 -8.54 -3.69 -23.25
N ASN A 456 -8.75 -4.99 -23.07
CA ASN A 456 -8.10 -6.00 -23.89
C ASN A 456 -9.13 -6.94 -24.52
N PHE A 457 -9.18 -7.00 -25.86
CA PHE A 457 -10.15 -7.81 -26.61
C PHE A 457 -9.44 -8.94 -27.36
N ALA A 458 -9.71 -10.20 -27.01
CA ALA A 458 -9.09 -11.37 -27.64
C ALA A 458 -10.12 -12.41 -28.15
N PRO A 459 -11.16 -12.00 -28.92
CA PRO A 459 -12.27 -12.89 -29.28
C PRO A 459 -11.87 -14.06 -30.18
N LEU A 460 -10.68 -14.00 -30.80
CA LEU A 460 -10.10 -15.11 -31.56
C LEU A 460 -9.91 -16.38 -30.71
N TYR A 461 -9.74 -16.21 -29.40
CA TYR A 461 -9.52 -17.28 -28.42
C TYR A 461 -10.73 -17.45 -27.50
N ASP A 462 -11.93 -17.10 -27.99
CA ASP A 462 -13.18 -17.16 -27.24
C ASP A 462 -13.19 -16.32 -25.94
N ILE A 463 -12.34 -15.29 -25.87
CA ILE A 463 -12.27 -14.32 -24.78
C ILE A 463 -12.72 -12.95 -25.34
N PRO A 464 -14.00 -12.57 -25.20
CA PRO A 464 -14.48 -11.29 -25.73
C PRO A 464 -13.70 -10.10 -25.17
N GLU A 465 -13.49 -10.06 -23.86
CA GLU A 465 -12.71 -9.04 -23.15
C GLU A 465 -12.04 -9.68 -21.92
N GLU A 466 -10.83 -9.25 -21.59
CA GLU A 466 -10.06 -9.75 -20.44
C GLU A 466 -9.94 -8.68 -19.36
N ALA A 467 -10.11 -9.07 -18.09
CA ALA A 467 -10.09 -8.16 -16.96
C ALA A 467 -8.69 -7.58 -16.65
N ALA A 468 -7.63 -8.36 -16.87
CA ALA A 468 -6.25 -7.91 -16.68
C ALA A 468 -5.29 -8.70 -17.58
N THR A 469 -4.46 -7.98 -18.36
CA THR A 469 -3.52 -8.61 -19.30
C THR A 469 -2.09 -8.14 -19.05
N GLY A 470 -1.33 -8.90 -18.26
CA GLY A 470 0.03 -8.52 -17.86
C GLY A 470 0.99 -8.35 -19.05
N THR A 471 0.92 -9.23 -20.06
CA THR A 471 1.75 -9.14 -21.29
C THR A 471 1.55 -7.83 -22.02
N SER A 472 0.30 -7.45 -22.28
CA SER A 472 -0.02 -6.23 -23.03
C SER A 472 0.31 -4.98 -22.22
N ASN A 473 0.10 -4.96 -20.91
CA ASN A 473 0.49 -3.82 -20.06
C ASN A 473 2.02 -3.68 -19.90
N GLY A 474 2.76 -4.79 -19.87
CA GLY A 474 4.22 -4.76 -19.93
C GLY A 474 4.72 -4.16 -21.25
N ALA A 475 4.19 -4.62 -22.37
CA ALA A 475 4.46 -4.05 -23.69
C ALA A 475 4.00 -2.57 -23.81
N LEU A 476 2.91 -2.18 -23.13
CA LEU A 476 2.42 -0.80 -23.07
C LEU A 476 3.47 0.13 -22.47
N SER A 477 4.14 -0.29 -21.40
CA SER A 477 5.20 0.52 -20.77
C SER A 477 6.30 0.89 -21.77
N CYS A 478 6.69 -0.05 -22.63
CA CYS A 478 7.66 0.18 -23.69
C CYS A 478 7.13 1.04 -24.83
N TYR A 479 5.87 0.82 -25.22
CA TYR A 479 5.18 1.62 -26.23
C TYR A 479 5.12 3.10 -25.80
N LEU A 480 4.75 3.36 -24.55
CA LEU A 480 4.68 4.71 -23.98
C LEU A 480 6.07 5.35 -23.88
N TYR A 481 7.09 4.60 -23.47
CA TYR A 481 8.47 5.08 -23.46
C TYR A 481 8.94 5.55 -24.85
N LYS A 482 8.49 4.87 -25.92
CA LYS A 482 8.86 5.21 -27.30
C LYS A 482 8.07 6.41 -27.85
N TYR A 483 6.75 6.44 -27.65
CA TYR A 483 5.86 7.37 -28.36
C TYR A 483 5.29 8.49 -27.50
N ALA A 484 5.29 8.35 -26.18
CA ALA A 484 4.67 9.29 -25.25
C ALA A 484 5.68 9.93 -24.28
N SER A 485 6.99 9.77 -24.49
CA SER A 485 8.04 10.31 -23.62
C SER A 485 7.90 11.82 -23.40
N GLU A 486 7.58 12.59 -24.45
CA GLU A 486 7.42 14.05 -24.33
C GLU A 486 6.14 14.50 -23.59
N HIS A 487 5.20 13.59 -23.32
CA HIS A 487 3.85 13.92 -22.82
C HIS A 487 3.53 13.33 -21.43
N LEU A 488 4.39 12.45 -20.89
CA LEU A 488 4.15 11.73 -19.64
C LEU A 488 5.13 12.17 -18.55
N CYS A 489 4.64 12.98 -17.62
CA CYS A 489 5.33 13.49 -16.43
C CYS A 489 4.56 13.14 -15.15
N GLY A 490 5.28 12.97 -14.03
CA GLY A 490 4.67 12.72 -12.72
C GLY A 490 4.60 11.24 -12.32
N PHE A 491 5.39 10.36 -12.94
CA PHE A 491 5.54 8.97 -12.54
C PHE A 491 6.76 8.80 -11.63
N GLU A 492 6.75 7.76 -10.80
CA GLU A 492 7.90 7.42 -9.96
C GLU A 492 9.07 6.98 -10.87
N VAL A 493 10.15 7.76 -10.86
CA VAL A 493 11.38 7.46 -11.61
C VAL A 493 12.51 7.26 -10.62
N LYS A 494 13.13 6.08 -10.66
CA LYS A 494 14.34 5.78 -9.89
C LYS A 494 15.56 5.89 -10.80
N VAL A 495 16.51 6.75 -10.42
CA VAL A 495 17.83 6.81 -11.05
C VAL A 495 18.69 5.69 -10.46
N ILE A 496 19.31 4.90 -11.33
CA ILE A 496 20.22 3.82 -10.94
C ILE A 496 21.64 4.37 -11.06
N ASP A 497 22.28 4.72 -9.94
CA ASP A 497 23.70 5.14 -9.93
C ASP A 497 24.61 3.91 -9.81
N GLU A 498 25.58 3.75 -10.72
CA GLU A 498 26.59 2.66 -10.75
C GLU A 498 27.67 2.79 -9.64
N GLY A 499 27.24 2.88 -8.38
CA GLY A 499 28.11 3.15 -7.22
C GLY A 499 28.26 2.05 -6.19
N ARG A 500 27.55 0.90 -6.29
CA ARG A 500 27.68 -0.24 -5.37
C ARG A 500 27.42 -1.56 -6.08
N VAL A 501 28.49 -2.23 -6.47
CA VAL A 501 28.49 -3.66 -6.79
C VAL A 501 28.59 -4.41 -5.46
N ASP A 502 27.44 -4.84 -4.96
CA ASP A 502 27.16 -6.05 -4.15
C ASP A 502 25.98 -5.77 -3.20
N ASN A 503 24.93 -6.57 -3.39
CA ASN A 503 23.60 -6.57 -2.75
C ASN A 503 22.63 -5.49 -3.28
N ASN A 504 21.51 -5.97 -3.84
CA ASN A 504 20.37 -5.20 -4.38
C ASN A 504 19.62 -4.38 -3.28
N GLU A 505 20.32 -3.53 -2.55
CA GLU A 505 19.71 -2.43 -1.79
C GLU A 505 19.83 -1.16 -2.62
N PHE A 506 18.74 -0.81 -3.31
CA PHE A 506 18.64 0.42 -4.09
C PHE A 506 18.55 1.63 -3.16
N SER A 507 19.66 2.35 -2.98
CA SER A 507 19.66 3.66 -2.31
C SER A 507 19.67 4.77 -3.37
N GLY A 508 18.49 5.20 -3.80
CA GLY A 508 18.31 6.40 -4.63
C GLY A 508 17.05 7.14 -4.16
N ASP A 509 17.15 8.47 -3.99
CA ASP A 509 16.00 9.30 -3.62
C ASP A 509 14.86 9.11 -4.63
N GLU A 510 13.66 8.76 -4.14
CA GLU A 510 12.44 8.71 -4.94
C GLU A 510 12.16 10.11 -5.51
N SER A 511 12.15 10.22 -6.83
CA SER A 511 11.83 11.48 -7.52
C SER A 511 10.71 11.25 -8.53
N TYR A 512 9.73 12.15 -8.55
CA TYR A 512 8.73 12.19 -9.62
C TYR A 512 9.36 12.80 -10.87
N GLY A 513 9.33 12.07 -11.99
CA GLY A 513 10.01 12.44 -13.24
C GLY A 513 9.12 12.33 -14.47
N CYS A 514 9.66 12.73 -15.62
CA CYS A 514 9.07 12.48 -16.92
C CYS A 514 9.75 11.27 -17.59
N LEU A 515 9.02 10.55 -18.43
CA LEU A 515 9.64 9.64 -19.38
C LEU A 515 10.55 10.48 -20.29
N ASP A 516 11.79 10.05 -20.48
CA ASP A 516 12.77 10.85 -21.22
C ASP A 516 13.73 9.89 -21.91
N ASN A 517 13.50 9.72 -23.21
CA ASN A 517 14.31 8.90 -24.10
C ASN A 517 15.48 9.67 -24.74
N ASN A 518 15.69 10.94 -24.36
CA ASN A 518 16.69 11.85 -24.95
C ASN A 518 17.88 12.14 -24.00
N LYS A 519 17.83 11.76 -22.73
CA LYS A 519 18.98 11.87 -21.81
C LYS A 519 19.88 10.63 -21.90
N GLY A 520 21.13 10.84 -22.34
CA GLY A 520 22.15 9.79 -22.43
C GLY A 520 22.57 9.18 -21.08
N SER A 521 23.16 7.98 -21.18
CA SER A 521 24.00 7.21 -20.24
C SER A 521 23.61 7.08 -18.76
N VAL A 522 22.41 7.49 -18.33
CA VAL A 522 21.96 7.29 -16.95
C VAL A 522 20.94 6.17 -16.92
N ASP A 523 21.28 5.10 -16.22
CA ASP A 523 20.40 3.96 -16.00
C ASP A 523 19.19 4.39 -15.18
N ARG A 524 18.01 3.93 -15.59
CA ARG A 524 16.73 4.34 -14.98
C ARG A 524 15.78 3.18 -14.86
N GLN A 525 14.99 3.22 -13.81
CA GLN A 525 13.80 2.41 -13.65
C GLN A 525 12.57 3.31 -13.67
N TYR A 526 11.63 2.98 -14.55
CA TYR A 526 10.32 3.61 -14.62
C TYR A 526 9.28 2.66 -14.03
N ASN A 527 8.63 3.09 -12.94
CA ASN A 527 7.50 2.36 -12.36
C ASN A 527 6.20 2.92 -12.93
N MET A 528 5.40 2.05 -13.54
CA MET A 528 4.10 2.41 -14.12
C MET A 528 3.01 1.55 -13.50
N LYS A 529 1.80 2.11 -13.45
CA LYS A 529 0.60 1.40 -13.01
C LYS A 529 -0.45 1.53 -14.09
N PHE A 530 -1.13 0.45 -14.44
CA PHE A 530 -2.17 0.44 -15.46
C PHE A 530 -3.46 -0.08 -14.86
N GLU A 531 -4.58 0.53 -15.22
CA GLU A 531 -5.91 0.10 -14.78
C GLU A 531 -6.65 -0.59 -15.95
N GLN A 532 -7.26 -1.74 -15.68
CA GLN A 532 -7.98 -2.56 -16.66
C GLN A 532 -9.20 -3.24 -16.00
N GLY A 533 -10.18 -3.68 -16.80
CA GLY A 533 -11.29 -4.51 -16.32
C GLY A 533 -12.44 -3.75 -15.66
N TYR A 534 -12.35 -2.42 -15.58
CA TYR A 534 -13.41 -1.56 -15.02
C TYR A 534 -14.73 -1.63 -15.82
N SER A 535 -14.66 -1.80 -17.14
CA SER A 535 -15.81 -2.05 -18.03
C SER A 535 -16.53 -3.38 -17.75
N MET A 536 -15.86 -4.31 -17.06
CA MET A 536 -16.34 -5.66 -16.76
C MET A 536 -16.75 -5.81 -15.29
N ASP A 537 -16.79 -4.72 -14.51
CA ASP A 537 -16.94 -4.76 -13.06
C ASP A 537 -15.88 -5.63 -12.35
N SER A 538 -14.71 -5.82 -12.98
CA SER A 538 -13.58 -6.58 -12.42
C SER A 538 -12.30 -5.72 -12.42
N PRO A 539 -12.24 -4.68 -11.58
CA PRO A 539 -11.17 -3.70 -11.61
C PRO A 539 -9.82 -4.34 -11.25
N SER A 540 -8.82 -4.01 -12.06
CA SER A 540 -7.47 -4.53 -11.95
C SER A 540 -6.42 -3.42 -12.03
N GLU A 541 -5.37 -3.54 -11.23
CA GLU A 541 -4.17 -2.72 -11.25
C GLU A 541 -2.94 -3.57 -11.60
N ILE A 542 -2.36 -3.31 -12.78
CA ILE A 542 -1.16 -3.98 -13.26
C ILE A 542 0.03 -3.04 -13.06
N TYR A 543 1.04 -3.51 -12.33
CA TYR A 543 2.28 -2.79 -12.10
C TYR A 543 3.32 -3.23 -13.14
N SER A 544 4.08 -2.27 -13.68
CA SER A 544 5.19 -2.53 -14.59
C SER A 544 6.44 -1.79 -14.13
N LYS A 545 7.60 -2.45 -14.22
CA LYS A 545 8.92 -1.84 -14.05
C LYS A 545 9.68 -1.96 -15.36
N LEU A 546 10.04 -0.81 -15.93
CA LEU A 546 10.83 -0.72 -17.15
C LEU A 546 12.25 -0.26 -16.79
N ILE A 547 13.23 -1.15 -16.96
CA ILE A 547 14.64 -0.86 -16.68
C ILE A 547 15.32 -0.48 -17.98
N ILE A 548 15.87 0.73 -18.01
CA ILE A 548 16.65 1.28 -19.11
C ILE A 548 18.11 1.32 -18.69
N ARG A 549 18.97 0.66 -19.48
CA ARG A 549 20.43 0.78 -19.37
C ARG A 549 21.05 1.22 -20.68
N ASP A 550 21.99 2.16 -20.61
CA ASP A 550 22.64 2.72 -21.81
C ASP A 550 21.63 3.22 -22.87
N GLY A 551 20.50 3.77 -22.42
CA GLY A 551 19.41 4.24 -23.29
C GLY A 551 18.61 3.14 -24.00
N LYS A 552 18.78 1.88 -23.63
CA LYS A 552 18.03 0.72 -24.16
C LYS A 552 17.18 0.07 -23.07
N ILE A 553 16.04 -0.46 -23.46
CA ILE A 553 15.22 -1.30 -22.59
C ILE A 553 15.99 -2.60 -22.33
N GLU A 554 16.43 -2.79 -21.09
CA GLU A 554 17.16 -3.99 -20.66
C GLU A 554 16.21 -5.04 -20.09
N ARG A 555 15.25 -4.62 -19.27
CA ARG A 555 14.36 -5.52 -18.54
C ARG A 555 12.96 -4.94 -18.45
N ILE A 556 11.96 -5.80 -18.57
CA ILE A 556 10.54 -5.47 -18.47
C ILE A 556 9.98 -6.42 -17.43
N GLN A 557 9.50 -5.88 -16.32
CA GLN A 557 8.85 -6.65 -15.29
C GLN A 557 7.39 -6.24 -15.18
N VAL A 558 6.51 -7.20 -14.91
CA VAL A 558 5.10 -6.94 -14.61
C VAL A 558 4.68 -7.67 -13.36
N GLY A 559 3.65 -7.17 -12.72
CA GLY A 559 3.14 -7.81 -11.53
C GLY A 559 1.97 -7.09 -10.91
N GLY A 560 1.61 -7.51 -9.71
CA GLY A 560 0.56 -6.87 -8.94
C GLY A 560 0.21 -7.63 -7.68
N HIS A 561 -0.76 -7.08 -6.96
CA HIS A 561 -1.38 -7.77 -5.83
C HIS A 561 -2.35 -8.85 -6.33
N ALA A 562 -2.70 -9.74 -5.43
CA ALA A 562 -3.80 -10.67 -5.62
C ALA A 562 -4.59 -10.80 -4.32
N VAL A 563 -5.82 -11.29 -4.43
CA VAL A 563 -6.73 -11.48 -3.30
C VAL A 563 -7.60 -12.70 -3.52
N GLY A 564 -8.03 -13.34 -2.42
CA GLY A 564 -9.05 -14.38 -2.48
C GLY A 564 -10.36 -13.86 -3.07
N ILE A 565 -10.97 -14.63 -3.97
CA ILE A 565 -12.30 -14.34 -4.54
C ILE A 565 -13.41 -14.86 -3.62
N GLU A 566 -13.16 -15.96 -2.92
CA GLU A 566 -14.08 -16.64 -1.99
C GLU A 566 -13.35 -17.20 -0.76
#